data_AF-A0A1Y1BUQ4-F1
#
_entry.id   AF-A0A1Y1BUQ4-F1
#
_cell.length_a   1.000
_cell.length_b   1.000
_cell.length_c   1.000
_cell.angle_alpha   90.00
_cell.angle_beta   90.00
_cell.angle_gamma   90.00
#
_symmetry.space_group_name_H-M   'P 1'
#
loop_
_entity.id
_entity.type
_entity.pdbx_description
1 polymer ?
#
loop_
_entity_poly.entity_id
_entity_poly.type
_entity_poly.pdbx_seq_one_letter_code
_entity_poly.pdbx_strand_id
1 'polypeptide(L)' 'MFVWLRLPPPWRADDFAANAKARGVIVMPSSTFAVDRAEIEHGVRINLACPATRDELVNGLRILSGTLKDRPRALFGSI' A
#
# COMPACT_ATOMS: atom_id res chain seq x y z
N MET A 1 -0.89 -0.66 16.32
CA MET A 1 -0.92 -2.04 15.77
C MET A 1 -0.89 -1.97 14.25
N PHE A 2 -0.14 -2.84 13.58
CA PHE A 2 -0.08 -2.89 12.12
C PHE A 2 -0.06 -4.32 11.61
N VAL A 3 -0.37 -4.48 10.32
CA VAL A 3 -0.13 -5.72 9.57
C VAL A 3 0.76 -5.43 8.37
N TRP A 4 1.49 -6.45 7.94
CA TRP A 4 2.25 -6.42 6.70
C TRP A 4 1.47 -7.13 5.60
N LEU A 5 1.21 -6.44 4.51
CA LEU A 5 0.57 -7.00 3.33
C LEU A 5 1.63 -7.17 2.24
N ARG A 6 2.01 -8.42 1.97
CA ARG A 6 2.79 -8.78 0.79
C ARG A 6 1.92 -8.64 -0.46
N LEU A 7 2.44 -7.95 -1.46
CA LEU A 7 1.72 -7.66 -2.69
C LEU A 7 1.98 -8.77 -3.74
N PRO A 8 0.93 -9.24 -4.44
CA PRO A 8 1.13 -10.16 -5.56
C PRO A 8 1.69 -9.40 -6.79
N PRO A 9 2.47 -10.07 -7.66
CA PRO A 9 2.81 -9.51 -8.96
C PRO A 9 1.52 -9.11 -9.73
N PRO A 10 1.52 -8.00 -10.51
CA PRO A 10 2.65 -7.15 -10.85
C PRO A 10 2.82 -5.91 -9.94
N TRP A 11 2.24 -5.90 -8.74
CA TRP A 11 2.31 -4.74 -7.86
C TRP A 11 3.72 -4.46 -7.33
N ARG A 12 4.19 -3.22 -7.52
CA ARG A 12 5.30 -2.63 -6.78
C ARG A 12 4.76 -1.91 -5.55
N ALA A 13 5.54 -1.88 -4.47
CA ALA A 13 5.12 -1.26 -3.21
C ALA A 13 4.74 0.21 -3.36
N ASP A 14 5.59 1.00 -4.00
CA ASP A 14 5.37 2.44 -4.19
C ASP A 14 4.17 2.71 -5.10
N ASP A 15 4.05 1.99 -6.22
CA ASP A 15 2.89 2.12 -7.12
C ASP A 15 1.59 1.79 -6.39
N PHE A 16 1.56 0.72 -5.58
CA PHE A 16 0.37 0.38 -4.79
C PHE A 16 0.04 1.48 -3.78
N ALA A 17 1.04 2.00 -3.07
CA ALA A 17 0.85 3.09 -2.11
C ALA A 17 0.30 4.36 -2.80
N ALA A 18 0.80 4.70 -3.99
CA ALA A 18 0.31 5.83 -4.77
C ALA A 18 -1.13 5.62 -5.28
N ASN A 19 -1.45 4.43 -5.78
CA ASN A 19 -2.81 4.09 -6.22
C ASN A 19 -3.82 4.09 -5.05
N ALA A 20 -3.43 3.58 -3.89
CA ALA A 20 -4.23 3.65 -2.67
C ALA A 20 -4.45 5.11 -2.22
N LYS A 21 -3.39 5.93 -2.24
CA LYS A 21 -3.45 7.35 -1.88
C LYS A 21 -4.39 8.12 -2.81
N ALA A 22 -4.35 7.85 -4.11
CA ALA A 22 -5.27 8.44 -5.08
C ALA A 22 -6.75 8.10 -4.80
N ARG A 23 -7.01 7.02 -4.05
CA ARG A 23 -8.35 6.60 -3.59
C ARG A 23 -8.64 7.01 -2.13
N GLY A 24 -7.80 7.87 -1.55
CA GLY A 24 -8.00 8.41 -0.20
C GLY A 24 -7.43 7.59 0.95
N VAL A 25 -6.65 6.53 0.69
CA VAL A 25 -6.05 5.69 1.75
C VAL A 25 -4.54 5.71 1.67
N ILE A 26 -3.87 6.07 2.77
CA ILE A 26 -2.41 6.10 2.85
C ILE A 26 -1.91 4.80 3.50
N VAL A 27 -0.95 4.14 2.85
CA VAL A 27 -0.18 3.00 3.40
C VAL A 27 1.31 3.30 3.26
N MET A 28 2.14 2.63 4.06
CA MET A 28 3.60 2.82 3.99
C MET A 28 4.22 1.71 3.13
N PRO A 29 4.86 2.04 1.99
CA PRO A 29 5.53 1.06 1.15
C PRO A 29 6.79 0.50 1.82
N SER A 30 7.18 -0.71 1.43
CA SER A 30 8.38 -1.38 1.95
C SER A 30 9.67 -0.59 1.72
N SER A 31 9.73 0.20 0.64
CA SER A 31 10.78 1.19 0.34
C SER A 31 11.06 2.16 1.48
N THR A 32 10.04 2.52 2.29
CA THR A 32 10.19 3.43 3.44
C THR A 32 10.99 2.82 4.59
N PHE A 33 11.12 1.48 4.63
CA PHE A 33 11.81 0.75 5.69
C PHE A 33 13.11 0.10 5.21
N ALA A 34 13.43 0.19 3.92
CA ALA A 34 14.65 -0.40 3.38
C ALA A 34 15.88 0.42 3.81
N VAL A 35 16.89 -0.30 4.31
CA VAL A 35 18.15 0.28 4.80
C VAL A 35 19.19 0.33 3.66
N ASP A 36 19.03 -0.51 2.64
CA ASP A 36 19.88 -0.56 1.45
C ASP A 36 19.03 -0.58 0.16
N ARG A 37 19.71 -0.69 -0.99
CA ARG A 37 19.10 -0.77 -2.33
C ARG A 37 18.89 -2.21 -2.81
N ALA A 38 18.90 -3.20 -1.92
CA ALA A 38 18.65 -4.59 -2.31
C ALA A 38 17.22 -4.77 -2.83
N GLU A 39 16.94 -5.90 -3.48
CA GLU A 39 15.60 -6.20 -4.00
C GLU A 39 14.60 -6.27 -2.83
N ILE A 40 13.77 -5.23 -2.71
CA ILE A 40 12.83 -5.08 -1.60
C ILE A 40 11.58 -5.88 -1.93
N GLU A 41 11.16 -6.78 -1.01
CA GLU A 41 9.86 -7.43 -1.08
C GLU A 41 8.78 -6.37 -1.35
N HIS A 42 7.98 -6.56 -2.38
CA HIS A 42 6.86 -5.68 -2.67
C HIS A 42 5.77 -5.90 -1.61
N GLY A 43 5.73 -4.98 -0.64
CA GLY A 43 4.82 -5.05 0.50
C GLY A 43 4.47 -3.66 1.01
N VAL A 44 3.37 -3.57 1.74
CA VAL A 44 2.94 -2.35 2.42
C VAL A 44 2.59 -2.64 3.87
N ARG A 45 2.90 -1.68 4.76
CA ARG A 45 2.47 -1.69 6.15
C ARG A 45 1.12 -0.98 6.26
N ILE A 46 0.13 -1.66 6.82
CA ILE A 46 -1.22 -1.14 7.07
C ILE A 46 -1.38 -0.90 8.57
N ASN A 47 -1.62 0.35 8.96
CA ASN A 47 -1.87 0.70 10.36
C ASN A 47 -3.34 0.45 10.72
N LEU A 48 -3.58 -0.32 11.78
CA LEU A 48 -4.92 -0.68 12.24
C LEU A 48 -5.43 0.19 13.40
N ALA A 49 -4.55 1.00 13.99
CA ALA A 49 -4.85 1.82 15.17
C ALA A 49 -4.92 3.33 14.87
N CYS A 50 -4.69 3.73 13.61
CA CYS A 50 -4.76 5.13 13.18
C CYS A 50 -6.20 5.64 12.92
N PRO A 51 -7.11 4.85 12.30
CA PRO A 51 -8.49 5.30 12.07
C PRO A 51 -9.22 5.57 13.40
N ALA A 52 -10.07 6.60 13.42
CA ALA A 52 -10.79 7.00 14.63
C ALA A 52 -11.95 6.04 14.97
N THR A 53 -12.48 5.34 13.96
CA THR A 53 -13.59 4.41 14.11
C THR A 53 -13.35 3.10 13.39
N ARG A 54 -14.09 2.07 13.82
CA ARG A 54 -14.08 0.75 13.15
C ARG A 54 -14.58 0.84 11.72
N ASP A 55 -15.56 1.70 11.44
CA ASP A 55 -16.12 1.87 10.09
C ASP A 55 -15.14 2.53 9.14
N GLU A 56 -14.37 3.51 9.62
CA GLU A 56 -13.28 4.12 8.85
C GLU A 56 -12.20 3.08 8.51
N LEU A 57 -11.80 2.25 9.47
CA LEU A 57 -10.88 1.15 9.23
C LEU A 57 -11.42 0.17 8.18
N VAL A 58 -12.69 -0.25 8.32
CA VAL A 58 -13.34 -1.17 7.38
C VAL A 58 -13.40 -0.56 5.97
N ASN A 59 -13.74 0.72 5.85
CA ASN A 59 -13.76 1.41 4.57
C ASN A 59 -12.37 1.46 3.92
N GLY A 60 -11.34 1.82 4.70
CA GLY A 60 -9.95 1.83 4.23
C GLY A 60 -9.50 0.46 3.72
N LEU A 61 -9.79 -0.61 4.47
CA LEU A 61 -9.46 -1.98 4.06
C LEU A 61 -10.21 -2.44 2.80
N ARG A 62 -11.47 -2.01 2.60
CA ARG A 62 -12.23 -2.27 1.37
C ARG A 62 -11.59 -1.59 0.17
N ILE A 63 -11.16 -0.33 0.32
CA ILE A 63 -10.44 0.40 -0.73
C ILE A 63 -9.14 -0.32 -1.10
N LEU A 64 -8.35 -0.77 -0.11
CA LEU A 64 -7.12 -1.52 -0.36
C LEU A 64 -7.39 -2.85 -1.09
N SER A 65 -8.43 -3.59 -0.71
CA SER A 65 -8.85 -4.80 -1.41
C SER A 65 -9.29 -4.53 -2.85
N GLY A 66 -10.03 -3.43 -3.08
CA GLY A 66 -10.40 -2.99 -4.43
C GLY A 66 -9.19 -2.58 -5.27
N THR A 67 -8.18 -1.96 -4.67
CA THR A 67 -6.91 -1.65 -5.34
C THR A 67 -6.16 -2.90 -5.74
N LEU A 68 -6.04 -3.90 -4.87
CA LEU A 68 -5.37 -5.17 -5.21
C LEU A 68 -5.98 -5.88 -6.42
N LYS A 69 -7.30 -5.75 -6.61
CA LYS A 69 -8.04 -6.38 -7.72
C LYS A 69 -7.90 -5.63 -9.05
N ASP A 70 -7.42 -4.39 -9.00
CA ASP A 70 -7.20 -3.57 -10.18
C ASP A 70 -5.80 -3.81 -10.76
N ARG A 71 -5.54 -3.27 -11.95
CA ARG A 71 -4.20 -3.30 -12.55
C ARG A 71 -3.37 -2.12 -12.01
N PRO A 72 -2.07 -2.31 -11.76
CA PRO A 72 -1.22 -1.19 -11.40
C PRO A 72 -1.24 -0.12 -12.49
N ARG A 73 -1.59 1.11 -12.12
CA ARG A 73 -1.11 2.27 -12.88
C ARG A 73 0.28 2.58 -12.37
N ALA A 74 1.26 2.49 -13.25
CA ALA A 74 2.59 3.02 -12.98
C ALA A 74 2.42 4.53 -12.76
N LEU A 75 2.61 4.97 -11.51
CA LEU A 75 2.53 6.38 -11.15
C LEU A 75 3.93 6.97 -10.95
N PHE A 76 4.94 6.11 -10.81
CA PHE A 76 6.35 6.49 -10.80
C PHE A 76 7.00 6.05 -12.12
N GLY A 77 6.89 6.88 -13.14
CA GLY A 77 7.78 6.81 -14.30
C GLY A 77 9.14 7.38 -13.92
N SER A 78 10.20 6.58 -14.04
CA SER A 78 11.59 7.06 -14.01
C SER A 78 11.75 8.18 -15.02
N ILE A 79 12.15 9.36 -14.54
CA ILE A 79 13.01 10.27 -15.32
C ILE A 79 14.38 9.59 -15.45
#